data_AF-A0A158E8Z7-F1
#
_entry.id   AF-A0A158E8Z7-F1
#
_cell.length_a   1.000
_cell.length_b   1.000
_cell.length_c   1.000
_cell.angle_alpha   90.00
_cell.angle_beta   90.00
_cell.angle_gamma   90.00
#
_symmetry.space_group_name_H-M   'P 1'
#
loop_
_entity.id
_entity.type
_entity.pdbx_description
1 polymer ?
#
loop_
_entity_poly.entity_id
_entity_poly.type
_entity_poly.pdbx_seq_one_letter_code
_entity_poly.pdbx_strand_id
1 'polypeptide(L)'
;MQSTRDYLMELLRCGDSTAGDMADEQRMHRNTVDYHLKRAHKEGRAHIAGWKRHFEIKGKWAPVFRFGPGEDKPEPKRTKADKSKDSKRYYARNRLLVRARHNAKNGKPVNPYYQLMQH
;
A
#
# COMPACT_ATOMS: atom_id res chain seq x y z
N MET A 1 -19.22 25.44 4.49
CA MET A 1 -18.90 24.00 4.41
C MET A 1 -17.40 23.85 4.52
N GLN A 2 -16.89 23.15 5.54
CA GLN A 2 -15.46 22.87 5.65
C GLN A 2 -15.07 21.85 4.57
N SER A 3 -13.97 22.08 3.85
CA SER A 3 -13.46 21.13 2.86
C SER A 3 -13.02 19.85 3.54
N THR A 4 -13.28 18.69 2.93
CA THR A 4 -12.83 17.38 3.41
C THR A 4 -11.34 17.38 3.74
N ARG A 5 -10.52 18.07 2.94
CA ARG A 5 -9.08 18.23 3.21
C ARG A 5 -8.83 18.93 4.54
N ASP A 6 -9.49 20.05 4.77
CA ASP A 6 -9.22 20.90 5.94
C ASP A 6 -9.70 20.21 7.23
N TYR A 7 -10.77 19.43 7.14
CA TYR A 7 -11.20 18.53 8.21
C TYR A 7 -10.15 17.46 8.56
N LEU A 8 -9.58 16.77 7.57
CA LEU A 8 -8.53 15.77 7.79
C LEU A 8 -7.25 16.38 8.38
N MET A 9 -6.91 17.62 8.00
CA MET A 9 -5.78 18.34 8.58
C MET A 9 -6.02 18.71 10.04
N GLU A 10 -7.24 19.08 10.42
CA GLU A 10 -7.59 19.34 11.81
C GLU A 10 -7.48 18.07 12.66
N LEU A 11 -7.90 16.92 12.13
CA LEU A 11 -7.69 15.63 12.80
C LEU A 11 -6.20 15.35 13.05
N LEU A 12 -5.32 15.64 12.08
CA LEU A 12 -3.87 15.50 12.27
C LEU A 12 -3.28 16.49 13.29
N ARG A 13 -3.95 17.60 13.58
CA ARG A 13 -3.54 18.52 14.67
C ARG A 13 -3.82 17.93 16.03
N CYS A 14 -4.85 17.09 16.15
CA CYS A 14 -5.20 16.39 17.38
C CYS A 14 -4.29 15.18 17.64
N GLY A 15 -3.68 14.60 16.60
CA GLY A 15 -2.74 13.50 16.77
C GLY A 15 -2.25 12.87 15.47
N ASP A 16 -1.18 12.10 15.59
CA ASP A 16 -0.61 11.34 14.49
C ASP A 16 -1.51 10.17 14.10
N SER A 17 -1.72 9.95 12.80
CA SER A 17 -2.56 8.84 12.34
C SER A 17 -2.13 8.32 10.97
N THR A 18 -2.52 7.08 10.66
CA THR A 18 -2.35 6.51 9.33
C THR A 18 -3.59 6.79 8.48
N ALA A 19 -3.46 6.72 7.16
CA ALA A 19 -4.61 6.81 6.26
C ALA A 19 -5.65 5.70 6.49
N GLY A 20 -5.23 4.54 7.01
CA GLY A 20 -6.14 3.43 7.34
C GLY A 20 -6.94 3.75 8.60
N ASP A 21 -6.24 4.04 9.70
CA ASP A 21 -6.87 4.36 10.99
C ASP A 21 -7.86 5.53 10.83
N MET A 22 -7.48 6.60 10.12
CA MET A 22 -8.35 7.75 9.87
C MET A 22 -9.54 7.42 8.94
N ALA A 23 -9.37 6.52 7.98
CA ALA A 23 -10.48 6.10 7.12
C ALA A 23 -11.51 5.30 7.92
N ASP A 24 -11.06 4.42 8.81
CA ASP A 24 -11.92 3.58 9.64
C ASP A 24 -12.66 4.41 10.68
N GLU A 25 -11.94 5.29 11.41
CA GLU A 25 -12.50 6.18 12.42
C GLU A 25 -13.56 7.13 11.83
N GLN A 26 -13.27 7.71 10.66
CA GLN A 26 -14.14 8.71 10.04
C GLN A 26 -15.16 8.12 9.06
N ARG A 27 -15.21 6.78 8.94
CA ARG A 27 -16.06 6.05 7.98
C ARG A 27 -15.92 6.57 6.55
N MET A 28 -14.71 6.93 6.17
CA MET A 28 -14.37 7.46 4.86
C MET A 28 -13.75 6.39 3.98
N HIS A 29 -13.91 6.52 2.66
CA HIS A 29 -13.19 5.64 1.76
C HIS A 29 -11.69 5.91 1.85
N ARG A 30 -10.89 4.86 2.08
CA ARG A 30 -9.45 4.96 2.32
C ARG A 30 -8.69 5.70 1.22
N ASN A 31 -9.06 5.52 -0.04
CA ASN A 31 -8.41 6.23 -1.16
C ASN A 31 -8.61 7.75 -1.08
N THR A 32 -9.74 8.22 -0.55
CA THR A 32 -10.03 9.64 -0.38
C THR A 32 -9.10 10.24 0.68
N VAL A 33 -8.97 9.56 1.82
CA VAL A 33 -8.07 9.96 2.90
C VAL A 33 -6.61 9.95 2.42
N ASP A 34 -6.17 8.86 1.80
CA ASP A 34 -4.81 8.72 1.25
C ASP A 34 -4.48 9.81 0.22
N TYR A 35 -5.43 10.15 -0.67
CA TYR A 35 -5.27 11.23 -1.64
C TYR A 35 -5.01 12.58 -0.94
N HIS A 36 -5.83 12.93 0.07
CA HIS A 36 -5.68 14.19 0.78
C HIS A 36 -4.41 14.26 1.62
N LEU A 37 -4.03 13.17 2.30
CA LEU A 37 -2.80 13.09 3.09
C LEU A 37 -1.54 13.22 2.22
N LYS A 38 -1.49 12.50 1.09
CA LYS A 38 -0.38 12.63 0.12
C LYS A 38 -0.27 14.02 -0.46
N ARG A 39 -1.41 14.67 -0.72
CA ARG A 39 -1.42 16.05 -1.20
C ARG A 39 -0.93 17.03 -0.13
N ALA A 40 -1.39 16.89 1.10
CA ALA A 40 -0.92 17.70 2.23
C ALA A 40 0.58 17.52 2.49
N HIS A 41 1.07 16.28 2.38
CA HIS A 41 2.48 15.94 2.45
C HIS A 41 3.31 16.62 1.37
N LYS A 42 2.88 16.51 0.11
CA LYS A 42 3.51 17.20 -1.02
C LYS A 42 3.51 18.73 -0.87
N GLU A 43 2.47 19.28 -0.24
CA GLU A 43 2.34 20.71 0.07
C GLU A 43 3.15 21.13 1.33
N GLY A 44 3.85 20.21 2.00
CA GLY A 44 4.64 20.49 3.21
C GLY A 44 3.80 20.75 4.46
N ARG A 45 2.50 20.46 4.42
CA ARG A 45 1.55 20.67 5.53
C ARG A 45 1.51 19.50 6.51
N ALA A 46 2.08 18.37 6.12
CA ALA A 46 2.24 17.18 6.94
C ALA A 46 3.54 16.48 6.55
N HIS A 47 4.11 15.70 7.47
CA HIS A 47 5.29 14.86 7.22
C HIS A 47 5.07 13.44 7.77
N ILE A 48 5.91 12.50 7.34
CA ILE A 48 5.87 11.12 7.81
C ILE A 48 6.64 11.02 9.13
N ALA A 49 5.93 11.03 10.25
CA ALA A 49 6.52 10.93 11.59
C ALA A 49 6.92 9.51 11.99
N GLY A 50 6.49 8.50 11.24
CA GLY A 50 6.82 7.09 11.49
C GLY A 50 6.11 6.13 10.56
N TRP A 51 6.25 4.84 10.86
CA TRP A 51 5.66 3.76 10.06
C TRP A 51 5.04 2.72 10.98
N LYS A 52 3.79 2.36 10.69
CA LYS A 52 3.01 1.36 11.45
C LYS A 52 2.82 0.12 10.59
N ARG A 53 2.98 -1.08 11.16
CA ARG A 53 2.61 -2.31 10.44
C ARG A 53 1.10 -2.44 10.40
N HIS A 54 0.54 -2.53 9.20
CA HIS A 54 -0.87 -2.85 9.02
C HIS A 54 -1.04 -4.37 8.96
N PHE A 55 -1.72 -4.94 9.96
CA PHE A 55 -1.96 -6.38 10.01
C PHE A 55 -2.88 -6.83 8.86
N GLU A 56 -3.89 -6.03 8.52
CA GLU A 56 -4.84 -6.34 7.45
C GLU A 56 -4.21 -6.34 6.04
N ILE A 57 -3.23 -5.45 5.80
CA ILE A 57 -2.55 -5.35 4.50
C ILE A 57 -1.27 -6.18 4.53
N LYS A 58 -1.38 -7.42 5.02
CA LYS A 58 -0.34 -8.45 4.89
C LYS A 58 1.03 -8.02 5.44
N GLY A 59 1.06 -7.20 6.49
CA GLY A 59 2.30 -6.75 7.13
C GLY A 59 3.06 -5.67 6.35
N LYS A 60 2.40 -4.95 5.44
CA LYS A 60 2.97 -3.74 4.83
C LYS A 60 3.09 -2.61 5.85
N TRP A 61 4.09 -1.77 5.67
CA TRP A 61 4.26 -0.53 6.42
C TRP A 61 3.29 0.52 5.86
N ALA A 62 2.56 1.18 6.76
CA ALA A 62 1.73 2.34 6.47
C ALA A 62 2.40 3.58 7.06
N PRO A 63 2.51 4.69 6.31
CA PRO A 63 3.05 5.93 6.84
C PRO A 63 2.12 6.48 7.93
N VAL A 64 2.72 6.92 9.03
CA VAL A 64 2.06 7.70 10.08
C VAL A 64 2.30 9.16 9.77
N PHE A 65 1.24 9.89 9.48
CA PHE A 65 1.31 11.32 9.18
C PHE A 65 1.17 12.14 10.46
N ARG A 66 1.91 13.25 10.51
CA ARG A 66 1.82 14.28 11.54
C ARG A 66 1.58 15.63 10.88
N PHE A 67 0.73 16.46 11.49
CA PHE A 67 0.49 17.82 11.01
C PHE A 67 1.74 18.70 11.17
N GLY A 68 1.94 19.59 10.21
CA GLY A 68 2.99 20.59 10.22
C GLY A 68 4.25 20.20 9.43
N PRO A 69 5.17 21.16 9.27
CA PRO A 69 6.44 20.92 8.60
C PRO A 69 7.27 19.91 9.40
N GLY A 70 8.10 19.16 8.69
CA GLY A 70 9.02 18.20 9.30
C GLY A 70 9.71 17.36 8.24
N GLU A 71 10.69 16.57 8.68
CA GLU A 71 11.40 15.63 7.81
C GLU A 71 10.73 14.26 7.85
N ASP A 72 10.61 13.64 6.69
CA ASP A 72 10.06 12.30 6.58
C ASP A 72 11.00 11.26 7.18
N LYS A 73 10.48 10.43 8.07
CA LYS A 73 11.21 9.25 8.51
C LYS A 73 11.29 8.23 7.37
N PRO A 74 12.47 7.63 7.14
CA PRO A 74 12.64 6.66 6.07
C PRO A 74 11.78 5.42 6.30
N GLU A 75 11.25 4.86 5.21
CA GLU A 75 10.50 3.61 5.25
C GLU A 75 11.38 2.47 5.80
N PRO A 76 10.89 1.66 6.76
CA PRO A 76 11.62 0.52 7.26
C PRO A 76 11.94 -0.46 6.14
N LYS A 77 13.22 -0.85 6.04
CA LYS A 77 13.66 -1.82 5.04
C LYS A 77 12.93 -3.15 5.24
N ARG A 78 12.33 -3.64 4.16
CA ARG A 78 11.75 -4.99 4.12
C ARG A 78 12.84 -6.04 4.33
N THR A 79 12.62 -6.96 5.26
CA THR A 79 13.58 -8.05 5.52
C THR A 79 13.65 -9.00 4.32
N LYS A 80 14.76 -9.77 4.20
CA LYS A 80 14.86 -10.84 3.18
C LYS A 80 13.73 -11.85 3.32
N ALA A 81 13.30 -12.15 4.56
CA ALA A 81 12.20 -13.04 4.85
C ALA A 81 10.86 -12.50 4.30
N ASP A 82 10.58 -11.21 4.48
CA ASP A 82 9.35 -10.58 3.96
C ASP A 82 9.30 -10.63 2.43
N LYS A 83 10.44 -10.35 1.78
CA LYS A 83 10.57 -10.44 0.32
C LYS A 83 10.35 -11.88 -0.17
N SER A 84 10.92 -12.87 0.52
CA SER A 84 10.74 -14.28 0.20
C SER A 84 9.28 -14.72 0.34
N LYS A 85 8.59 -14.31 1.42
CA LYS A 85 7.17 -14.61 1.62
C LYS A 85 6.29 -14.02 0.51
N ASP A 86 6.52 -12.76 0.14
CA ASP A 86 5.78 -12.13 -0.96
C ASP A 86 6.06 -12.79 -2.30
N SER A 87 7.32 -13.14 -2.57
CA SER A 87 7.71 -13.89 -3.76
C SER A 87 6.97 -15.23 -3.84
N LYS A 88 7.00 -16.04 -2.78
CA LYS A 88 6.26 -17.31 -2.70
C LYS A 88 4.76 -17.11 -2.98
N ARG A 89 4.13 -16.09 -2.35
CA ARG A 89 2.71 -15.77 -2.56
C ARG A 89 2.43 -15.35 -4.00
N TYR A 90 3.31 -14.55 -4.60
CA TYR A 90 3.20 -14.12 -5.99
C TYR A 90 3.25 -15.33 -6.94
N TYR A 91 4.24 -16.21 -6.78
CA TYR A 91 4.38 -17.42 -7.60
C TYR A 91 3.21 -18.38 -7.41
N ALA A 92 2.72 -18.56 -6.18
CA ALA A 92 1.55 -19.38 -5.91
C ALA A 92 0.29 -18.85 -6.63
N ARG A 93 0.04 -17.53 -6.54
CA ARG A 93 -1.11 -16.89 -7.19
C ARG A 93 -0.99 -16.85 -8.71
N ASN A 94 0.21 -16.64 -9.24
CA ASN A 94 0.47 -16.40 -10.65
C ASN A 94 1.13 -17.61 -11.34
N ARG A 95 0.92 -18.83 -10.83
CA ARG A 95 1.64 -20.03 -11.31
C ARG A 95 1.58 -20.18 -12.83
N LEU A 96 0.39 -19.95 -13.41
CA LEU A 96 0.14 -20.10 -14.84
C LEU A 96 0.86 -19.03 -15.64
N LEU A 97 0.78 -17.77 -15.19
CA LEU A 97 1.45 -16.64 -15.82
C LEU A 97 2.98 -16.81 -15.79
N VAL A 98 3.52 -17.25 -14.66
CA VAL A 98 4.97 -17.50 -14.51
C VAL A 98 5.41 -18.64 -15.43
N ARG A 99 4.65 -19.73 -15.51
CA ARG A 99 4.93 -20.86 -16.40
C ARG A 99 4.84 -20.46 -17.87
N ALA A 100 3.82 -19.69 -18.25
CA ALA A 100 3.67 -19.15 -19.58
C ALA A 100 4.87 -18.27 -19.98
N ARG A 101 5.29 -17.35 -19.08
CA ARG A 101 6.47 -16.50 -19.29
C ARG A 101 7.76 -17.32 -19.45
N HIS A 102 7.94 -18.36 -18.64
CA HIS A 102 9.09 -19.26 -18.74
C HIS A 102 9.08 -20.05 -20.07
N ASN A 103 7.92 -20.53 -20.50
CA ASN A 103 7.79 -21.24 -21.79
C ASN A 103 8.08 -20.32 -22.97
N ALA A 104 7.53 -19.10 -22.97
CA ALA A 104 7.81 -18.09 -24.00
C ALA A 104 9.31 -17.77 -24.09
N LYS A 105 10.00 -17.60 -22.95
CA LYS A 105 11.45 -17.36 -22.93
C LYS A 105 12.25 -18.51 -23.54
N ASN A 106 11.79 -19.74 -23.37
CA ASN A 106 12.49 -20.94 -23.84
C ASN A 106 11.96 -21.46 -25.20
N GLY A 107 11.21 -20.64 -25.95
CA GLY A 107 10.67 -21.02 -27.26
C GLY A 107 9.65 -22.17 -27.23
N LYS A 108 9.11 -22.51 -26.05
CA LYS A 108 8.10 -23.57 -25.92
C LYS A 108 6.72 -22.98 -26.20
N PRO A 109 5.87 -23.63 -27.03
CA PRO A 109 4.55 -23.12 -27.33
C PRO A 109 3.73 -22.99 -26.04
N VAL A 110 3.23 -21.78 -25.78
CA VAL A 110 2.29 -21.53 -24.69
C VAL A 110 0.93 -22.05 -25.18
N ASN A 111 0.58 -23.28 -24.82
CA ASN A 111 -0.67 -23.90 -25.29
C ASN A 111 -1.88 -23.03 -24.89
N PRO A 112 -2.63 -22.47 -25.86
CA PRO A 112 -3.73 -21.54 -25.61
C PRO A 112 -4.95 -22.23 -24.97
N TYR A 113 -5.03 -23.56 -25.00
CA TYR A 113 -6.16 -24.34 -24.47
C TYR A 113 -5.98 -24.83 -23.02
N TYR A 114 -4.92 -24.41 -22.32
CA TYR A 114 -4.61 -24.91 -20.97
C TYR A 114 -5.68 -24.59 -19.91
N GLN A 115 -6.54 -23.59 -20.15
CA GLN A 115 -7.67 -23.24 -19.29
C GLN A 115 -8.91 -24.13 -19.51
N LEU A 116 -9.04 -24.77 -20.69
CA LEU A 116 -10.20 -25.57 -21.06
C LEU A 116 -10.10 -27.05 -20.63
N MET A 117 -8.94 -27.49 -20.13
CA MET A 117 -8.66 -28.88 -19.75
C MET A 117 -8.62 -29.13 -18.22
N GLN A 118 -9.14 -28.20 -17.40
CA GLN A 118 -9.14 -28.31 -15.92
C GLN A 118 -10.55 -28.49 -15.30
N HIS A 119 -11.53 -28.91 -16.10
CA HIS A 119 -12.86 -29.31 -15.62
C HIS A 119 -13.00 -30.82 -15.56
#